data_AF-A0A520R0N6-F1
#
_entry.id   AF-A0A520R0N6-F1
#
_cell.length_a   1.000
_cell.length_b   1.000
_cell.length_c   1.000
_cell.angle_alpha   90.00
_cell.angle_beta   90.00
_cell.angle_gamma   90.00
#
_symmetry.space_group_name_H-M   'P 1'
#
loop_
_entity.id
_entity.type
_entity.pdbx_description
1 polymer ?
#
loop_
_entity_poly.entity_id
_entity_poly.type
_entity_poly.pdbx_seq_one_letter_code
_entity_poly.pdbx_strand_id
1 'polypeptide(L)'
;MAGEIEDRGGAQVHWLVAGKFGLGERKKTLALTRADFDDALKSRGIEIVARVPDAVGSDETRTYTLKVESLKHLTLKHVVGAIPELTELAAKADQVAKLKDPSVDSLREVVGEGKLLDAMKQLVAPDEAKPAGGGDGASGDTDAIFEKAEVQKKTAKSAISMFVKATSSAKPKAKPVSRQLRDLVEEVVWGIAADVLRSDEVREVEGSWRGLRFLLTECPKDSQMEVILLETDPEHVVEDLSTRERGDDIDEPDCIFVPHDFRTTEGLRDVADLAEQELIPIVVGAAPQLFGSDDLQAIPDAFEALERARNEDLPEWATEWDALRMAESTRWLAVALNRVALHAEGAGVAQRTVFGSGVWAVAAMLAASFRATGGFARIFGKAGSLRAPASHTMGAGRYADTAAPTEAFYAIQPCELLAKNGIFGIGSARNSDQLALIKASCVRGAADAVPLPAQILTGRVVRFASWVKAQLPEGCDSKTANDIFVSAASVFLFPGQEAAAHVRAATTNIDGEAHVMVRAAANPAIASIPFEIAFPLPLGWSVPAPEQSAEESAAPKPDAGDAATVEGETTADKKDGVGLSGGSVGFDASLGKDD
;
A
#
# COMPACT_ATOMS: atom_id res chain seq x y z
N MET A 1 27.42 39.48 3.22
CA MET A 1 26.05 39.58 3.79
C MET A 1 25.33 38.31 3.41
N ALA A 2 25.25 37.35 4.32
CA ALA A 2 24.39 36.18 4.12
C ALA A 2 22.95 36.69 4.19
N GLY A 3 22.17 36.56 3.11
CA GLY A 3 20.74 36.83 3.18
C GLY A 3 20.15 35.93 4.25
N GLU A 4 19.34 36.51 5.15
CA GLU A 4 18.55 35.72 6.09
C GLU A 4 17.69 34.76 5.25
N ILE A 5 18.00 33.48 5.34
CA ILE A 5 17.17 32.42 4.78
C ILE A 5 15.92 32.37 5.67
N GLU A 6 14.88 33.10 5.28
CA GLU A 6 13.61 33.11 6.00
C GLU A 6 12.90 31.76 5.86
N ASP A 7 12.41 31.24 6.99
CA ASP A 7 11.49 30.11 7.03
C ASP A 7 10.20 30.49 6.28
N ARG A 8 9.92 29.80 5.17
CA ARG A 8 8.73 30.05 4.35
C ARG A 8 7.43 29.59 5.02
N GLY A 9 7.48 28.93 6.18
CA GLY A 9 6.30 28.44 6.91
C GLY A 9 5.49 27.39 6.16
N GLY A 10 6.08 26.77 5.13
CA GLY A 10 5.49 25.70 4.33
C GLY A 10 5.66 24.32 4.96
N ALA A 11 5.06 23.30 4.35
CA ALA A 11 5.29 21.91 4.76
C ALA A 11 6.78 21.54 4.56
N GLN A 12 7.32 20.71 5.44
CA GLN A 12 8.70 20.21 5.33
C GLN A 12 8.79 19.02 4.37
N VAL A 13 7.68 18.29 4.23
CA VAL A 13 7.58 17.09 3.41
C VAL A 13 6.37 17.18 2.50
N HIS A 14 6.57 16.91 1.21
CA HIS A 14 5.52 16.91 0.21
C HIS A 14 5.35 15.50 -0.35
N TRP A 15 4.14 14.97 -0.27
CA TRP A 15 3.76 13.74 -0.94
C TRP A 15 2.82 14.03 -2.08
N LEU A 16 3.02 13.36 -3.20
CA LEU A 16 2.06 13.37 -4.28
C LEU A 16 1.41 11.99 -4.39
N VAL A 17 0.08 11.95 -4.46
CA VAL A 17 -0.68 10.73 -4.68
C VAL A 17 -1.41 10.82 -6.01
N ALA A 18 -0.97 10.03 -6.98
CA ALA A 18 -1.54 9.99 -8.32
C ALA A 18 -2.50 8.80 -8.44
N GLY A 19 -3.80 9.06 -8.32
CA GLY A 19 -4.82 8.01 -8.29
C GLY A 19 -6.17 8.49 -8.81
N LYS A 20 -7.15 7.58 -8.82
CA LYS A 20 -8.51 7.88 -9.27
C LYS A 20 -9.41 8.27 -8.10
N PHE A 21 -9.75 9.55 -8.02
CA PHE A 21 -10.56 10.12 -6.94
C PHE A 21 -11.93 10.58 -7.44
N GLY A 22 -12.22 10.49 -8.73
CA GLY A 22 -13.49 10.91 -9.30
C GLY A 22 -13.62 12.43 -9.37
N LEU A 23 -12.50 13.15 -9.46
CA LEU A 23 -12.49 14.62 -9.54
C LEU A 23 -12.89 15.16 -10.93
N GLY A 24 -12.82 14.32 -11.96
CA GLY A 24 -13.05 14.69 -13.35
C GLY A 24 -12.00 15.68 -13.90
N GLU A 25 -12.17 16.12 -15.14
CA GLU A 25 -11.16 16.93 -15.85
C GLU A 25 -10.91 18.33 -15.27
N ARG A 26 -11.82 18.86 -14.44
CA ARG A 26 -11.76 20.27 -13.99
C ARG A 26 -10.81 20.54 -12.83
N LYS A 27 -10.37 19.52 -12.10
CA LYS A 27 -9.50 19.66 -10.92
C LYS A 27 -8.52 18.51 -10.87
N LYS A 28 -7.46 18.59 -11.70
CA LYS A 28 -6.41 17.57 -11.74
C LYS A 28 -5.64 17.49 -10.43
N THR A 29 -5.45 18.59 -9.69
CA THR A 29 -4.65 18.60 -8.45
C THR A 29 -5.40 19.14 -7.23
N LEU A 30 -5.03 18.63 -6.04
CA LEU A 30 -5.62 19.06 -4.76
C LEU A 30 -4.66 18.82 -3.58
N ALA A 31 -4.19 19.87 -2.93
CA ALA A 31 -3.45 19.78 -1.67
C ALA A 31 -4.41 19.59 -0.48
N LEU A 32 -4.07 18.68 0.43
CA LEU A 32 -4.89 18.31 1.58
C LEU A 32 -4.05 18.08 2.83
N THR A 33 -4.59 18.55 3.95
CA THR A 33 -4.22 18.07 5.28
C THR A 33 -5.30 17.14 5.83
N ARG A 34 -5.01 16.55 6.99
CA ARG A 34 -6.00 15.78 7.75
C ARG A 34 -7.26 16.60 8.11
N ALA A 35 -7.10 17.89 8.36
CA ALA A 35 -8.21 18.76 8.78
C ALA A 35 -9.19 19.03 7.63
N ASP A 36 -8.68 19.09 6.40
CA ASP A 36 -9.46 19.51 5.24
C ASP A 36 -10.20 18.36 4.55
N PHE A 37 -9.96 17.10 4.97
CA PHE A 37 -10.44 15.91 4.27
C PHE A 37 -11.96 15.89 4.03
N ASP A 38 -12.76 16.12 5.07
CA ASP A 38 -14.22 16.02 4.97
C ASP A 38 -14.79 17.16 4.10
N ASP A 39 -14.27 18.38 4.25
CA ASP A 39 -14.68 19.54 3.45
C ASP A 39 -14.25 19.40 1.99
N ALA A 40 -13.05 18.87 1.76
CA ALA A 40 -12.56 18.54 0.43
C ALA A 40 -13.49 17.56 -0.27
N LEU A 41 -13.77 16.40 0.32
CA LEU A 41 -14.68 15.40 -0.25
C LEU A 41 -16.07 15.97 -0.55
N LYS A 42 -16.64 16.72 0.40
CA LYS A 42 -17.94 17.36 0.25
C LYS A 42 -18.00 18.36 -0.89
N SER A 43 -16.96 19.19 -1.03
CA SER A 43 -16.91 20.27 -2.03
C SER A 43 -16.82 19.79 -3.48
N ARG A 44 -16.47 18.51 -3.70
CA ARG A 44 -16.24 17.95 -5.04
C ARG A 44 -17.51 17.47 -5.72
N GLY A 45 -18.53 17.11 -4.96
CA GLY A 45 -19.80 16.65 -5.52
C GLY A 45 -19.63 15.47 -6.46
N ILE A 46 -18.80 14.50 -6.06
CA ILE A 46 -18.47 13.31 -6.85
C ILE A 46 -19.77 12.55 -7.16
N GLU A 47 -19.97 12.24 -8.44
CA GLU A 47 -21.11 11.49 -8.94
C GLU A 47 -20.59 10.25 -9.66
N ILE A 48 -21.02 9.07 -9.21
CA ILE A 48 -20.57 7.78 -9.75
C ILE A 48 -21.79 7.04 -10.28
N VAL A 49 -21.67 6.52 -11.49
CA VAL A 49 -22.71 5.72 -12.14
C VAL A 49 -22.29 4.25 -12.06
N ALA A 50 -23.02 3.46 -11.27
CA ALA A 50 -22.77 2.03 -11.08
C ALA A 50 -23.73 1.20 -11.92
N ARG A 51 -23.20 0.28 -12.74
CA ARG A 51 -23.99 -0.68 -13.51
C ARG A 51 -23.88 -2.07 -12.86
N VAL A 52 -25.01 -2.63 -12.46
CA VAL A 52 -25.07 -3.90 -11.72
C VAL A 52 -26.08 -4.87 -12.35
N PRO A 53 -25.99 -6.19 -12.08
CA PRO A 53 -27.01 -7.14 -12.51
C PRO A 53 -28.39 -6.75 -11.98
N ASP A 54 -29.43 -6.82 -12.83
CA ASP A 54 -30.79 -6.61 -12.34
C ASP A 54 -31.26 -7.86 -11.58
N ALA A 55 -31.48 -7.71 -10.28
CA ALA A 55 -31.99 -8.76 -9.39
C ALA A 55 -33.51 -8.68 -9.16
N VAL A 56 -34.18 -7.64 -9.65
CA VAL A 56 -35.61 -7.37 -9.42
C VAL A 56 -36.42 -7.58 -10.69
N GLY A 57 -36.06 -6.87 -11.76
CA GLY A 57 -36.78 -6.83 -13.03
C GLY A 57 -36.41 -7.96 -13.99
N SER A 58 -36.72 -7.76 -15.27
CA SER A 58 -36.42 -8.69 -16.36
C SER A 58 -35.15 -8.36 -17.15
N ASP A 59 -34.57 -7.18 -16.93
CA ASP A 59 -33.40 -6.72 -17.67
C ASP A 59 -32.13 -7.49 -17.25
N GLU A 60 -31.06 -7.40 -18.03
CA GLU A 60 -29.77 -7.98 -17.65
C GLU A 60 -29.08 -7.14 -16.57
N THR A 61 -29.09 -5.81 -16.73
CA THR A 61 -28.39 -4.86 -15.86
C THR A 61 -29.27 -3.66 -15.54
N ARG A 62 -29.06 -3.08 -14.35
CA ARG A 62 -29.64 -1.81 -13.93
C ARG A 62 -28.54 -0.82 -13.53
N THR A 63 -28.82 0.46 -13.71
CA THR A 63 -27.88 1.55 -13.41
C THR A 63 -28.36 2.34 -12.20
N TYR A 64 -27.43 2.64 -11.30
CA TYR A 64 -27.67 3.46 -10.11
C TYR A 64 -26.67 4.60 -10.05
N THR A 65 -27.13 5.79 -9.69
CA THR A 65 -26.26 6.96 -9.50
C THR A 65 -26.04 7.21 -8.03
N LEU A 66 -24.78 7.35 -7.61
CA LEU A 66 -24.37 7.69 -6.26
C LEU A 66 -23.76 9.08 -6.22
N LYS A 67 -24.21 9.90 -5.27
CA LYS A 67 -23.57 11.17 -4.95
C LYS A 67 -22.73 11.05 -3.68
N VAL A 68 -21.43 11.25 -3.79
CA VAL A 68 -20.48 11.07 -2.70
C VAL A 68 -20.01 12.43 -2.20
N GLU A 69 -20.48 12.80 -1.01
CA GLU A 69 -20.04 14.00 -0.28
C GLU A 69 -19.38 13.64 1.06
N SER A 70 -19.47 12.37 1.46
CA SER A 70 -18.81 11.82 2.63
C SER A 70 -18.60 10.32 2.46
N LEU A 71 -17.62 9.74 3.16
CA LEU A 71 -17.42 8.29 3.17
C LEU A 71 -18.62 7.50 3.72
N LYS A 72 -19.54 8.15 4.46
CA LYS A 72 -20.78 7.51 4.91
C LYS A 72 -21.73 7.20 3.75
N HIS A 73 -21.63 7.95 2.65
CA HIS A 73 -22.45 7.70 1.46
C HIS A 73 -22.08 6.39 0.76
N LEU A 74 -20.89 5.88 1.04
CA LEU A 74 -20.35 4.61 0.53
C LEU A 74 -20.53 3.47 1.55
N THR A 75 -21.63 3.51 2.33
CA THR A 75 -22.00 2.43 3.26
C THR A 75 -23.31 1.81 2.81
N LEU A 76 -23.47 0.49 3.03
CA LEU A 76 -24.67 -0.25 2.63
C LEU A 76 -25.95 0.45 3.11
N LYS A 77 -25.96 0.86 4.38
CA LYS A 77 -27.12 1.52 5.01
C LYS A 77 -27.48 2.82 4.30
N HIS A 78 -26.48 3.61 3.90
CA HIS A 78 -26.74 4.88 3.23
C HIS A 78 -27.21 4.66 1.79
N VAL A 79 -26.62 3.71 1.06
CA VAL A 79 -27.04 3.37 -0.31
C VAL A 79 -28.50 2.94 -0.35
N VAL A 80 -28.93 2.04 0.56
CA VAL A 80 -30.34 1.62 0.66
C VAL A 80 -31.27 2.80 0.91
N GLY A 81 -30.88 3.74 1.78
CA GLY A 81 -31.70 4.91 2.14
C GLY A 81 -31.64 6.07 1.14
N ALA A 82 -30.61 6.14 0.29
CA ALA A 82 -30.39 7.22 -0.66
C ALA A 82 -30.95 6.90 -2.06
N ILE A 83 -31.01 5.62 -2.44
CA ILE A 83 -31.59 5.18 -3.70
C ILE A 83 -33.09 4.94 -3.51
N PRO A 84 -33.99 5.73 -4.15
CA PRO A 84 -35.43 5.62 -3.94
C PRO A 84 -35.97 4.21 -4.22
N GLU A 85 -35.49 3.58 -5.29
CA GLU A 85 -35.90 2.23 -5.70
C GLU A 85 -35.60 1.17 -4.63
N LEU A 86 -34.45 1.27 -3.94
CA LEU A 86 -34.08 0.35 -2.87
C LEU A 86 -34.87 0.63 -1.59
N THR A 87 -35.14 1.90 -1.29
CA THR A 87 -36.00 2.29 -0.16
C THR A 87 -37.43 1.76 -0.35
N GLU A 88 -37.98 1.88 -1.56
CA GLU A 88 -39.29 1.34 -1.92
C GLU A 88 -39.31 -0.18 -1.85
N LEU A 89 -38.29 -0.86 -2.38
CA LEU A 89 -38.18 -2.32 -2.31
C LEU A 89 -38.05 -2.82 -0.85
N ALA A 90 -37.31 -2.12 0.00
CA ALA A 90 -37.23 -2.41 1.43
C ALA A 90 -38.60 -2.29 2.11
N ALA A 91 -39.39 -1.28 1.76
CA ALA A 91 -40.75 -1.12 2.29
C ALA A 91 -41.69 -2.25 1.85
N LYS A 92 -41.48 -2.85 0.67
CA LYS A 92 -42.23 -4.02 0.20
C LYS A 92 -41.99 -5.27 1.05
N ALA A 93 -40.82 -5.43 1.69
CA ALA A 93 -40.55 -6.56 2.58
C ALA A 93 -41.57 -6.63 3.74
N ASP A 94 -41.94 -5.47 4.31
CA ASP A 94 -42.96 -5.40 5.37
C ASP A 94 -44.37 -5.69 4.85
N GLN A 95 -44.66 -5.38 3.58
CA GLN A 95 -45.96 -5.69 2.96
C GLN A 95 -46.09 -7.20 2.73
N VAL A 96 -45.04 -7.83 2.19
CA VAL A 96 -44.96 -9.29 2.00
C VAL A 96 -45.11 -10.02 3.33
N ALA A 97 -44.46 -9.54 4.39
CA ALA A 97 -44.55 -10.13 5.73
C ALA A 97 -45.97 -10.09 6.33
N LYS A 98 -46.83 -9.16 5.88
CA LYS A 98 -48.21 -9.00 6.35
C LYS A 98 -49.23 -9.82 5.56
N LEU A 99 -48.83 -10.48 4.47
CA LEU A 99 -49.71 -11.36 3.72
C LEU A 99 -50.06 -12.59 4.57
N LYS A 100 -51.37 -12.84 4.73
CA LYS A 100 -51.87 -13.98 5.52
C LYS A 100 -51.65 -15.31 4.79
N ASP A 101 -51.94 -15.33 3.49
CA ASP A 101 -51.77 -16.46 2.58
C ASP A 101 -51.09 -15.96 1.29
N PRO A 102 -49.74 -15.95 1.23
CA PRO A 102 -49.02 -15.45 0.06
C PRO A 102 -49.22 -16.40 -1.13
N SER A 103 -49.95 -15.94 -2.15
CA SER A 103 -50.08 -16.57 -3.47
C SER A 103 -49.21 -15.84 -4.51
N VAL A 104 -48.92 -16.50 -5.63
CA VAL A 104 -48.16 -15.87 -6.74
C VAL A 104 -48.80 -14.56 -7.20
N ASP A 105 -50.13 -14.50 -7.29
CA ASP A 105 -50.84 -13.27 -7.69
C ASP A 105 -50.71 -12.16 -6.64
N SER A 106 -50.88 -12.48 -5.35
CA SER A 106 -50.70 -11.50 -4.27
C SER A 106 -49.26 -10.97 -4.20
N LEU A 107 -48.28 -11.81 -4.53
CA LEU A 107 -46.88 -11.41 -4.59
C LEU A 107 -46.59 -10.55 -5.82
N ARG A 108 -47.14 -10.91 -6.98
CA ARG A 108 -47.05 -10.11 -8.21
C ARG A 108 -47.59 -8.70 -7.99
N GLU A 109 -48.70 -8.54 -7.27
CA GLU A 109 -49.26 -7.23 -6.93
C GLU A 109 -48.30 -6.37 -6.08
N VAL A 110 -47.53 -6.98 -5.18
CA VAL A 110 -46.62 -6.25 -4.29
C VAL A 110 -45.28 -5.96 -4.98
N VAL A 111 -44.61 -6.99 -5.51
CA VAL A 111 -43.23 -6.86 -6.02
C VAL A 111 -43.15 -6.56 -7.52
N GLY A 112 -44.21 -6.85 -8.28
CA GLY A 112 -44.22 -6.75 -9.75
C GLY A 112 -43.74 -8.04 -10.43
N GLU A 113 -43.71 -8.04 -11.76
CA GLU A 113 -43.09 -9.12 -12.55
C GLU A 113 -41.56 -9.00 -12.57
N GLY A 114 -40.87 -10.12 -12.72
CA GLY A 114 -39.40 -10.17 -12.85
C GLY A 114 -38.73 -11.24 -12.00
N LYS A 115 -37.39 -11.20 -11.95
CA LYS A 115 -36.55 -12.21 -11.29
C LYS A 115 -36.85 -12.36 -9.78
N LEU A 116 -37.20 -11.28 -9.09
CA LEU A 116 -37.57 -11.36 -7.68
C LEU A 116 -38.85 -12.17 -7.46
N LEU A 117 -39.88 -11.93 -8.31
CA LEU A 117 -41.12 -12.71 -8.24
C LEU A 117 -40.84 -14.19 -8.56
N ASP A 118 -39.99 -14.47 -9.56
CA ASP A 118 -39.62 -15.84 -9.91
C ASP A 118 -38.91 -16.58 -8.75
N ALA A 119 -38.01 -15.91 -8.04
CA ALA A 119 -37.40 -16.45 -6.82
C ALA A 119 -38.44 -16.69 -5.71
N MET A 120 -39.41 -15.79 -5.54
CA MET A 120 -40.50 -15.95 -4.56
C MET A 120 -41.45 -17.10 -4.92
N LYS A 121 -41.73 -17.36 -6.21
CA LYS A 121 -42.55 -18.49 -6.66
C LYS A 121 -41.99 -19.83 -6.16
N GLN A 122 -40.67 -19.99 -6.19
CA GLN A 122 -40.00 -21.21 -5.72
C GLN A 122 -40.22 -21.48 -4.21
N LEU A 123 -40.46 -20.43 -3.42
CA LEU A 123 -40.73 -20.54 -1.98
C LEU A 123 -42.20 -20.86 -1.66
N VAL A 124 -43.13 -20.47 -2.52
CA VAL A 124 -44.57 -20.68 -2.34
C VAL A 124 -45.05 -21.99 -3.00
N ALA A 125 -44.45 -22.38 -4.13
CA ALA A 125 -44.80 -23.57 -4.90
C ALA A 125 -43.52 -24.32 -5.37
N PRO A 126 -42.82 -25.05 -4.47
CA PRO A 126 -41.56 -25.70 -4.81
C PRO A 126 -41.66 -26.85 -5.85
N ASP A 127 -42.86 -27.37 -6.14
CA ASP A 127 -43.07 -28.55 -7.01
C ASP A 127 -43.38 -28.24 -8.49
N GLU A 128 -43.56 -26.98 -8.90
CA GLU A 128 -43.94 -26.65 -10.30
C GLU A 128 -42.75 -26.46 -11.28
N ALA A 129 -41.50 -26.64 -10.83
CA ALA A 129 -40.31 -26.39 -11.65
C ALA A 129 -39.36 -27.59 -11.81
N LYS A 130 -39.89 -28.80 -12.06
CA LYS A 130 -39.10 -29.90 -12.67
C LYS A 130 -39.44 -30.02 -14.16
N PRO A 131 -38.48 -29.80 -15.09
CA PRO A 131 -38.64 -30.30 -16.44
C PRO A 131 -38.68 -31.83 -16.39
N ALA A 132 -39.67 -32.42 -17.07
CA ALA A 132 -39.80 -33.86 -17.22
C ALA A 132 -38.59 -34.45 -17.96
N GLY A 133 -37.67 -35.05 -17.21
CA GLY A 133 -36.68 -36.00 -17.71
C GLY A 133 -36.90 -37.33 -16.99
N GLY A 134 -37.63 -38.23 -17.63
CA GLY A 134 -37.84 -39.59 -17.13
C GLY A 134 -36.57 -40.43 -17.28
N GLY A 135 -36.24 -41.16 -16.22
CA GLY A 135 -35.17 -42.16 -16.19
C GLY A 135 -35.24 -42.94 -14.88
N ASP A 136 -35.80 -44.15 -14.98
CA ASP A 136 -36.05 -45.10 -13.90
C ASP A 136 -34.75 -45.65 -13.25
N GLY A 137 -34.84 -45.89 -11.94
CA GLY A 137 -34.27 -47.08 -11.28
C GLY A 137 -32.80 -47.03 -10.81
N ALA A 138 -32.60 -46.94 -9.48
CA ALA A 138 -32.14 -48.06 -8.64
C ALA A 138 -31.42 -47.61 -7.35
N SER A 139 -32.00 -48.02 -6.23
CA SER A 139 -31.41 -48.47 -4.95
C SER A 139 -30.06 -47.92 -4.46
N GLY A 140 -30.11 -47.32 -3.26
CA GLY A 140 -29.22 -47.66 -2.14
C GLY A 140 -27.91 -46.89 -2.03
N ASP A 141 -27.82 -45.95 -1.08
CA ASP A 141 -26.84 -46.08 0.01
C ASP A 141 -27.10 -45.06 1.13
N THR A 142 -27.05 -45.54 2.36
CA THR A 142 -27.34 -44.80 3.61
C THR A 142 -26.15 -44.00 4.16
N ASP A 143 -25.10 -43.77 3.36
CA ASP A 143 -23.86 -43.11 3.83
C ASP A 143 -23.75 -41.60 3.50
N ALA A 144 -24.77 -40.99 2.91
CA ALA A 144 -24.76 -39.56 2.55
C ALA A 144 -25.41 -38.61 3.58
N ILE A 145 -25.57 -39.02 4.84
CA ILE A 145 -26.23 -38.21 5.90
C ILE A 145 -25.25 -37.38 6.74
N PHE A 146 -23.92 -37.54 6.55
CA PHE A 146 -22.90 -36.77 7.29
C PHE A 146 -22.16 -35.71 6.48
N GLU A 147 -22.60 -35.38 5.26
CA GLU A 147 -21.91 -34.40 4.41
C GLU A 147 -22.86 -33.28 3.98
N LYS A 148 -23.30 -32.47 4.95
CA LYS A 148 -23.75 -31.07 4.78
C LYS A 148 -24.03 -30.46 6.15
N ALA A 149 -22.94 -30.15 6.85
CA ALA A 149 -22.95 -29.19 7.94
C ALA A 149 -21.88 -28.14 7.63
N GLU A 150 -22.28 -27.12 6.86
CA GLU A 150 -21.50 -25.89 6.77
C GLU A 150 -21.30 -25.32 8.17
N VAL A 151 -20.04 -25.22 8.56
CA VAL A 151 -19.61 -24.67 9.84
C VAL A 151 -19.68 -23.14 9.73
N GLN A 152 -20.77 -22.56 10.20
CA GLN A 152 -20.72 -21.22 10.78
C GLN A 152 -20.16 -21.33 12.20
N LYS A 153 -19.16 -20.49 12.57
CA LYS A 153 -19.37 -19.43 13.59
C LYS A 153 -18.16 -18.64 14.07
N LYS A 154 -18.53 -17.41 14.44
CA LYS A 154 -17.85 -16.34 15.16
C LYS A 154 -17.71 -16.58 16.69
N THR A 155 -16.60 -16.07 17.24
CA THR A 155 -16.24 -15.52 18.58
C THR A 155 -16.76 -16.12 19.92
N ALA A 156 -15.86 -16.07 20.91
CA ALA A 156 -15.82 -16.81 22.18
C ALA A 156 -16.94 -16.54 23.22
N LYS A 157 -17.86 -15.59 23.02
CA LYS A 157 -19.06 -15.49 23.89
C LYS A 157 -20.14 -16.53 23.55
N SER A 158 -19.96 -17.29 22.46
CA SER A 158 -20.87 -18.33 21.99
C SER A 158 -20.67 -19.71 22.65
N ALA A 159 -19.59 -19.94 23.41
CA ALA A 159 -19.30 -21.28 23.94
C ALA A 159 -20.33 -21.74 25.01
N ILE A 160 -20.84 -20.80 25.81
CA ILE A 160 -21.82 -21.09 26.87
C ILE A 160 -23.22 -21.32 26.28
N SER A 161 -23.59 -20.63 25.20
CA SER A 161 -24.88 -20.84 24.53
C SER A 161 -24.91 -22.12 23.70
N MET A 162 -23.76 -22.63 23.25
CA MET A 162 -23.65 -23.93 22.59
C MET A 162 -23.82 -25.10 23.55
N PHE A 163 -23.34 -25.00 24.79
CA PHE A 163 -23.56 -26.05 25.78
C PHE A 163 -25.05 -26.17 26.16
N VAL A 164 -25.75 -25.04 26.29
CA VAL A 164 -27.21 -25.01 26.53
C VAL A 164 -28.01 -25.50 25.32
N LYS A 165 -27.53 -25.24 24.09
CA LYS A 165 -28.18 -25.68 22.84
C LYS A 165 -27.91 -27.15 22.52
N ALA A 166 -26.76 -27.69 22.93
CA ALA A 166 -26.42 -29.11 22.78
C ALA A 166 -27.19 -30.02 23.76
N THR A 167 -27.66 -29.49 24.88
CA THR A 167 -28.59 -30.20 25.78
C THR A 167 -30.05 -30.17 25.32
N SER A 168 -30.41 -29.39 24.30
CA SER A 168 -31.75 -29.38 23.73
C SER A 168 -31.81 -30.17 22.42
N SER A 169 -32.38 -31.37 22.46
CA SER A 169 -32.69 -32.22 21.30
C SER A 169 -33.90 -31.69 20.49
N ALA A 170 -33.96 -30.37 20.25
CA ALA A 170 -35.03 -29.76 19.49
C ALA A 170 -34.58 -29.55 18.03
N LYS A 171 -35.18 -30.29 17.09
CA LYS A 171 -35.06 -30.01 15.65
C LYS A 171 -35.43 -28.53 15.40
N PRO A 172 -34.63 -27.76 14.62
CA PRO A 172 -35.00 -26.40 14.27
C PRO A 172 -36.34 -26.42 13.52
N LYS A 173 -37.35 -25.72 14.04
CA LYS A 173 -38.61 -25.51 13.33
C LYS A 173 -38.33 -24.72 12.05
N ALA A 174 -38.85 -25.18 10.91
CA ALA A 174 -38.78 -24.46 9.65
C ALA A 174 -39.39 -23.06 9.82
N LYS A 175 -38.75 -22.04 9.22
CA LYS A 175 -39.27 -20.66 9.25
C LYS A 175 -40.60 -20.61 8.49
N PRO A 176 -41.59 -19.81 8.94
CA PRO A 176 -42.81 -19.58 8.16
C PRO A 176 -42.48 -19.00 6.77
N VAL A 177 -43.23 -19.38 5.74
CA VAL A 177 -43.03 -18.92 4.35
C VAL A 177 -43.04 -17.38 4.26
N SER A 178 -43.95 -16.70 4.96
CA SER A 178 -43.99 -15.23 5.01
C SER A 178 -42.70 -14.60 5.54
N ARG A 179 -42.02 -15.27 6.49
CA ARG A 179 -40.72 -14.84 6.99
C ARG A 179 -39.60 -15.13 5.97
N GLN A 180 -39.66 -16.26 5.28
CA GLN A 180 -38.69 -16.58 4.22
C GLN A 180 -38.79 -15.61 3.04
N LEU A 181 -40.01 -15.25 2.64
CA LEU A 181 -40.26 -14.27 1.58
C LEU A 181 -39.78 -12.87 1.99
N ARG A 182 -40.03 -12.45 3.24
CA ARG A 182 -39.46 -11.20 3.79
C ARG A 182 -37.94 -11.24 3.78
N ASP A 183 -37.35 -12.31 4.32
CA ASP A 183 -35.89 -12.49 4.38
C ASP A 183 -35.30 -12.42 2.95
N LEU A 184 -35.95 -12.99 1.93
CA LEU A 184 -35.53 -12.93 0.53
C LEU A 184 -35.57 -11.49 -0.04
N VAL A 185 -36.64 -10.72 0.22
CA VAL A 185 -36.70 -9.32 -0.23
C VAL A 185 -35.61 -8.48 0.44
N GLU A 186 -35.40 -8.67 1.75
CA GLU A 186 -34.30 -8.00 2.47
C GLU A 186 -32.94 -8.41 1.88
N GLU A 187 -32.72 -9.70 1.62
CA GLU A 187 -31.51 -10.22 0.98
C GLU A 187 -31.24 -9.58 -0.39
N VAL A 188 -32.27 -9.44 -1.23
CA VAL A 188 -32.15 -8.78 -2.54
C VAL A 188 -31.86 -7.29 -2.41
N VAL A 189 -32.51 -6.56 -1.49
CA VAL A 189 -32.23 -5.13 -1.26
C VAL A 189 -30.77 -4.91 -0.86
N TRP A 190 -30.29 -5.67 0.13
CA TRP A 190 -28.92 -5.54 0.62
C TRP A 190 -27.90 -6.11 -0.37
N GLY A 191 -28.27 -7.12 -1.16
CA GLY A 191 -27.48 -7.65 -2.26
C GLY A 191 -27.24 -6.60 -3.34
N ILE A 192 -28.29 -5.94 -3.82
CA ILE A 192 -28.17 -4.86 -4.81
C ILE A 192 -27.32 -3.70 -4.26
N ALA A 193 -27.56 -3.28 -3.01
CA ALA A 193 -26.73 -2.22 -2.40
C ALA A 193 -25.25 -2.63 -2.33
N ALA A 194 -24.97 -3.90 -2.04
CA ALA A 194 -23.61 -4.42 -2.02
C ALA A 194 -23.01 -4.50 -3.43
N ASP A 195 -23.79 -4.90 -4.44
CA ASP A 195 -23.33 -4.98 -5.83
C ASP A 195 -23.05 -3.58 -6.40
N VAL A 196 -23.87 -2.59 -6.05
CA VAL A 196 -23.61 -1.17 -6.37
C VAL A 196 -22.28 -0.72 -5.78
N LEU A 197 -22.01 -1.07 -4.51
CA LEU A 197 -20.76 -0.73 -3.84
C LEU A 197 -19.57 -1.63 -4.20
N ARG A 198 -19.78 -2.70 -5.00
CA ARG A 198 -18.74 -3.58 -5.53
C ARG A 198 -18.43 -3.31 -6.99
N SER A 199 -19.23 -2.51 -7.68
CA SER A 199 -18.95 -2.12 -9.06
C SER A 199 -17.57 -1.46 -9.14
N ASP A 200 -16.87 -1.67 -10.24
CA ASP A 200 -15.48 -1.20 -10.37
C ASP A 200 -15.40 0.33 -10.26
N GLU A 201 -16.38 1.04 -10.81
CA GLU A 201 -16.46 2.50 -10.77
C GLU A 201 -16.54 3.04 -9.35
N VAL A 202 -17.31 2.36 -8.47
CA VAL A 202 -17.46 2.76 -7.07
C VAL A 202 -16.27 2.30 -6.23
N ARG A 203 -15.81 1.06 -6.46
CA ARG A 203 -14.76 0.42 -5.67
C ARG A 203 -13.42 1.16 -5.79
N GLU A 204 -13.05 1.59 -7.00
CA GLU A 204 -11.81 2.35 -7.23
C GLU A 204 -11.82 3.67 -6.47
N VAL A 205 -12.87 4.48 -6.65
CA VAL A 205 -13.01 5.78 -5.98
C VAL A 205 -13.10 5.62 -4.47
N GLU A 206 -13.88 4.65 -3.98
CA GLU A 206 -13.99 4.37 -2.54
C GLU A 206 -12.65 3.93 -1.94
N GLY A 207 -11.94 3.04 -2.63
CA GLY A 207 -10.61 2.58 -2.24
C GLY A 207 -9.63 3.74 -2.12
N SER A 208 -9.60 4.63 -3.11
CA SER A 208 -8.74 5.82 -3.11
C SER A 208 -9.06 6.79 -1.96
N TRP A 209 -10.33 7.15 -1.76
CA TRP A 209 -10.70 8.09 -0.69
C TRP A 209 -10.52 7.51 0.72
N ARG A 210 -10.78 6.21 0.91
CA ARG A 210 -10.51 5.54 2.20
C ARG A 210 -9.02 5.35 2.44
N GLY A 211 -8.25 5.05 1.40
CA GLY A 211 -6.80 4.95 1.46
C GLY A 211 -6.16 6.30 1.79
N LEU A 212 -6.63 7.37 1.16
CA LEU A 212 -6.23 8.73 1.47
C LEU A 212 -6.55 9.11 2.92
N ARG A 213 -7.74 8.76 3.42
CA ARG A 213 -8.07 8.96 4.85
C ARG A 213 -7.12 8.21 5.77
N PHE A 214 -6.74 6.98 5.40
CA PHE A 214 -5.77 6.19 6.16
C PHE A 214 -4.41 6.90 6.20
N LEU A 215 -3.92 7.35 5.04
CA LEU A 215 -2.68 8.11 4.92
C LEU A 215 -2.69 9.38 5.79
N LEU A 216 -3.68 10.24 5.62
CA LEU A 216 -3.81 11.51 6.33
C LEU A 216 -3.96 11.33 7.85
N THR A 217 -4.49 10.19 8.30
CA THR A 217 -4.55 9.87 9.73
C THR A 217 -3.16 9.70 10.32
N GLU A 218 -2.21 9.25 9.51
CA GLU A 218 -0.83 9.02 9.91
C GLU A 218 0.09 10.23 9.77
N CYS A 219 -0.27 11.22 8.95
CA CYS A 219 0.47 12.46 8.83
C CYS A 219 0.57 13.21 10.19
N PRO A 220 1.65 14.00 10.40
CA PRO A 220 1.75 14.95 11.51
C PRO A 220 0.54 15.90 11.58
N LYS A 221 0.26 16.42 12.78
CA LYS A 221 -0.89 17.33 13.00
C LYS A 221 -0.57 18.78 12.65
N ASP A 222 0.70 19.11 12.61
CA ASP A 222 1.30 20.44 12.62
C ASP A 222 1.79 20.85 11.23
N SER A 223 1.01 20.58 10.18
CA SER A 223 1.24 20.95 8.76
C SER A 223 2.66 20.68 8.21
N GLN A 224 3.50 19.93 8.92
CA GLN A 224 4.87 19.60 8.49
C GLN A 224 4.88 18.69 7.26
N MET A 225 3.73 18.09 6.91
CA MET A 225 3.56 17.25 5.75
C MET A 225 2.31 17.67 4.99
N GLU A 226 2.47 17.86 3.68
CA GLU A 226 1.40 18.14 2.74
C GLU A 226 1.19 16.94 1.82
N VAL A 227 -0.08 16.61 1.54
CA VAL A 227 -0.45 15.57 0.58
C VAL A 227 -1.16 16.21 -0.60
N ILE A 228 -0.55 16.11 -1.77
CA ILE A 228 -1.05 16.62 -3.03
C ILE A 228 -1.66 15.45 -3.80
N LEU A 229 -2.94 15.54 -4.15
CA LEU A 229 -3.59 14.58 -5.04
C LEU A 229 -3.38 14.99 -6.48
N LEU A 230 -3.21 14.00 -7.34
CA LEU A 230 -3.30 14.10 -8.79
C LEU A 230 -4.35 13.08 -9.27
N GLU A 231 -5.42 13.55 -9.92
CA GLU A 231 -6.39 12.68 -10.60
C GLU A 231 -5.72 12.06 -11.82
N THR A 232 -5.69 10.73 -11.87
CA THR A 232 -5.19 9.98 -13.03
C THR A 232 -5.82 8.60 -13.12
N ASP A 233 -6.07 8.16 -14.34
CA ASP A 233 -6.43 6.77 -14.64
C ASP A 233 -5.16 5.91 -14.85
N PRO A 234 -5.22 4.59 -14.59
CA PRO A 234 -4.05 3.70 -14.68
C PRO A 234 -3.26 3.81 -15.98
N GLU A 235 -3.94 4.03 -17.11
CA GLU A 235 -3.34 4.11 -18.44
C GLU A 235 -2.59 5.43 -18.71
N HIS A 236 -2.87 6.48 -17.93
CA HIS A 236 -2.35 7.83 -18.17
C HIS A 236 -1.38 8.31 -17.08
N VAL A 237 -1.01 7.45 -16.11
CA VAL A 237 -0.16 7.81 -14.96
C VAL A 237 1.10 8.57 -15.38
N VAL A 238 1.84 8.07 -16.37
CA VAL A 238 3.11 8.68 -16.83
C VAL A 238 2.86 10.02 -17.53
N GLU A 239 1.81 10.10 -18.35
CA GLU A 239 1.44 11.33 -19.05
C GLU A 239 0.97 12.42 -18.07
N ASP A 240 0.09 12.09 -17.14
CA ASP A 240 -0.43 13.02 -16.15
C ASP A 240 0.66 13.49 -15.19
N LEU A 241 1.57 12.60 -14.77
CA LEU A 241 2.68 12.98 -13.90
C LEU A 241 3.71 13.86 -14.62
N SER A 242 4.00 13.60 -15.91
CA SER A 242 4.97 14.39 -16.68
C SER A 242 4.43 15.77 -17.07
N THR A 243 3.11 15.92 -17.19
CA THR A 243 2.44 17.19 -17.54
C THR A 243 1.91 17.97 -16.34
N ARG A 244 2.15 17.47 -15.11
CA ARG A 244 1.73 18.14 -13.88
C ARG A 244 2.36 19.54 -13.76
N GLU A 245 1.65 20.44 -13.08
CA GLU A 245 2.23 21.72 -12.69
C GLU A 245 3.37 21.49 -11.70
N ARG A 246 4.50 22.16 -11.93
CA ARG A 246 5.73 22.04 -11.14
C ARG A 246 5.95 23.29 -10.30
N GLY A 247 6.41 23.08 -9.07
CA GLY A 247 6.81 24.14 -8.15
C GLY A 247 8.28 24.49 -8.26
N ASP A 248 8.81 25.22 -7.25
CA ASP A 248 10.26 25.32 -7.03
C ASP A 248 10.82 23.92 -6.70
N ASP A 249 12.10 23.65 -7.00
CA ASP A 249 12.74 22.34 -6.78
C ASP A 249 12.57 21.79 -5.35
N ILE A 250 12.47 22.68 -4.35
CA ILE A 250 12.31 22.33 -2.94
C ILE A 250 10.86 21.99 -2.55
N ASP A 251 9.90 22.45 -3.35
CA ASP A 251 8.46 22.20 -3.19
C ASP A 251 8.00 21.00 -4.02
N GLU A 252 8.89 20.41 -4.84
CA GLU A 252 8.61 19.16 -5.56
C GLU A 252 8.41 17.98 -4.57
N PRO A 253 7.56 17.00 -4.91
CA PRO A 253 7.30 15.86 -4.04
C PRO A 253 8.56 15.11 -3.61
N ASP A 254 8.64 14.74 -2.34
CA ASP A 254 9.71 13.88 -1.82
C ASP A 254 9.53 12.42 -2.26
N CYS A 255 8.29 12.02 -2.51
CA CYS A 255 7.91 10.72 -3.01
C CYS A 255 6.52 10.80 -3.68
N ILE A 256 6.34 10.04 -4.76
CA ILE A 256 5.06 9.89 -5.44
C ILE A 256 4.48 8.50 -5.15
N PHE A 257 3.19 8.45 -4.82
CA PHE A 257 2.45 7.24 -4.54
C PHE A 257 1.38 7.04 -5.60
N VAL A 258 1.42 5.91 -6.31
CA VAL A 258 0.45 5.56 -7.35
C VAL A 258 -0.33 4.33 -6.89
N PRO A 259 -1.49 4.48 -6.24
CA PRO A 259 -2.31 3.38 -5.74
C PRO A 259 -3.07 2.63 -6.85
N HIS A 260 -2.46 2.49 -8.03
CA HIS A 260 -2.91 1.66 -9.15
C HIS A 260 -2.07 0.39 -9.20
N ASP A 261 -2.72 -0.75 -9.45
CA ASP A 261 -2.05 -2.05 -9.48
C ASP A 261 -1.59 -2.37 -10.91
N PHE A 262 -0.29 -2.27 -11.17
CA PHE A 262 0.32 -2.57 -12.45
C PHE A 262 0.33 -4.07 -12.73
N ARG A 263 0.11 -4.45 -13.99
CA ARG A 263 0.01 -5.85 -14.46
C ARG A 263 1.19 -6.31 -15.31
N THR A 264 2.01 -5.39 -15.82
CA THR A 264 3.14 -5.70 -16.73
C THR A 264 4.39 -4.95 -16.31
N THR A 265 5.56 -5.46 -16.70
CA THR A 265 6.87 -4.85 -16.42
C THR A 265 7.15 -3.63 -17.31
N GLU A 266 6.53 -3.54 -18.49
CA GLU A 266 6.65 -2.39 -19.41
C GLU A 266 6.19 -1.09 -18.76
N GLY A 267 4.96 -1.06 -18.22
CA GLY A 267 4.46 0.14 -17.53
C GLY A 267 5.28 0.51 -16.29
N LEU A 268 5.90 -0.46 -15.64
CA LEU A 268 6.82 -0.20 -14.52
C LEU A 268 8.13 0.43 -14.98
N ARG A 269 8.64 0.08 -16.15
CA ARG A 269 9.85 0.69 -16.73
C ARG A 269 9.60 2.16 -17.04
N ASP A 270 8.47 2.49 -17.67
CA ASP A 270 8.12 3.87 -17.99
C ASP A 270 8.01 4.74 -16.72
N VAL A 271 7.40 4.20 -15.66
CA VAL A 271 7.34 4.87 -14.36
C VAL A 271 8.73 5.02 -13.74
N ALA A 272 9.60 4.02 -13.82
CA ALA A 272 10.96 4.09 -13.29
C ALA A 272 11.79 5.16 -14.02
N ASP A 273 11.67 5.25 -15.34
CA ASP A 273 12.39 6.23 -16.15
C ASP A 273 11.91 7.66 -15.82
N LEU A 274 10.60 7.87 -15.64
CA LEU A 274 10.07 9.14 -15.14
C LEU A 274 10.59 9.47 -13.72
N ALA A 275 10.59 8.48 -12.82
CA ALA A 275 11.06 8.64 -11.45
C ALA A 275 12.54 9.09 -11.39
N GLU A 276 13.37 8.53 -12.27
CA GLU A 276 14.78 8.90 -12.40
C GLU A 276 14.95 10.32 -12.96
N GLN A 277 14.21 10.67 -14.02
CA GLN A 277 14.26 12.01 -14.63
C GLN A 277 13.87 13.10 -13.62
N GLU A 278 12.88 12.81 -12.79
CA GLU A 278 12.38 13.74 -11.77
C GLU A 278 13.22 13.71 -10.48
N LEU A 279 14.09 12.71 -10.30
CA LEU A 279 14.81 12.41 -9.07
C LEU A 279 13.86 12.21 -7.87
N ILE A 280 12.65 11.69 -8.12
CA ILE A 280 11.61 11.46 -7.12
C ILE A 280 11.24 9.97 -7.13
N PRO A 281 11.42 9.25 -6.01
CA PRO A 281 11.00 7.85 -5.96
C PRO A 281 9.49 7.71 -6.14
N ILE A 282 9.08 6.74 -6.94
CA ILE A 282 7.69 6.40 -7.18
C ILE A 282 7.37 5.02 -6.58
N VAL A 283 6.34 4.97 -5.73
CA VAL A 283 5.80 3.74 -5.16
C VAL A 283 4.51 3.37 -5.87
N VAL A 284 4.45 2.20 -6.48
CA VAL A 284 3.28 1.73 -7.24
C VAL A 284 2.71 0.44 -6.69
N GLY A 285 1.44 0.15 -7.00
CA GLY A 285 0.83 -1.14 -6.69
C GLY A 285 1.19 -2.20 -7.72
N ALA A 286 1.20 -3.48 -7.32
CA ALA A 286 1.29 -4.61 -8.23
C ALA A 286 0.05 -5.51 -8.13
N ALA A 287 -0.47 -5.87 -9.30
CA ALA A 287 -1.47 -6.91 -9.43
C ALA A 287 -0.77 -8.29 -9.43
N PRO A 288 -1.44 -9.37 -8.96
CA PRO A 288 -0.83 -10.71 -8.97
C PRO A 288 -0.44 -11.18 -10.38
N GLN A 289 -1.10 -10.66 -11.42
CA GLN A 289 -0.83 -11.02 -12.82
C GLN A 289 0.58 -10.62 -13.28
N LEU A 290 1.16 -9.59 -12.65
CA LEU A 290 2.56 -9.20 -12.88
C LEU A 290 3.53 -10.36 -12.59
N PHE A 291 3.14 -11.29 -11.71
CA PHE A 291 3.93 -12.46 -11.33
C PHE A 291 3.28 -13.77 -11.77
N GLY A 292 2.47 -13.72 -12.85
CA GLY A 292 1.94 -14.91 -13.52
C GLY A 292 0.81 -15.65 -12.78
N SER A 293 0.07 -14.97 -11.90
CA SER A 293 -1.04 -15.57 -11.15
C SER A 293 -2.24 -14.62 -11.05
N ASP A 294 -3.46 -15.16 -10.92
CA ASP A 294 -4.64 -14.37 -10.53
C ASP A 294 -4.89 -14.39 -9.01
N ASP A 295 -4.18 -15.26 -8.28
CA ASP A 295 -4.30 -15.43 -6.85
C ASP A 295 -3.10 -14.79 -6.12
N LEU A 296 -3.38 -13.76 -5.31
CA LEU A 296 -2.40 -13.12 -4.44
C LEU A 296 -1.78 -14.09 -3.43
N GLN A 297 -2.51 -15.11 -2.97
CA GLN A 297 -2.01 -16.06 -1.99
C GLN A 297 -0.92 -16.97 -2.57
N ALA A 298 -0.91 -17.19 -3.88
CA ALA A 298 0.06 -18.05 -4.58
C ALA A 298 1.38 -17.34 -4.93
N ILE A 299 1.45 -16.00 -4.87
CA ILE A 299 2.63 -15.23 -5.30
C ILE A 299 3.90 -15.60 -4.50
N PRO A 300 3.88 -15.70 -3.17
CA PRO A 300 5.07 -16.11 -2.42
C PRO A 300 5.56 -17.51 -2.82
N ASP A 301 4.65 -18.45 -3.07
CA ASP A 301 4.99 -19.81 -3.47
C ASP A 301 5.66 -19.83 -4.85
N ALA A 302 5.22 -18.94 -5.77
CA ALA A 302 5.86 -18.77 -7.07
C ALA A 302 7.32 -18.30 -6.95
N PHE A 303 7.61 -17.30 -6.11
CA PHE A 303 8.98 -16.86 -5.84
C PHE A 303 9.81 -17.94 -5.14
N GLU A 304 9.20 -18.75 -4.28
CA GLU A 304 9.90 -19.83 -3.58
C GLU A 304 10.27 -20.97 -4.55
N ALA A 305 9.45 -21.20 -5.57
CA ALA A 305 9.77 -22.11 -6.66
C ALA A 305 10.94 -21.59 -7.51
N LEU A 306 11.02 -20.27 -7.77
CA LEU A 306 12.16 -19.67 -8.48
C LEU A 306 13.48 -19.86 -7.74
N GLU A 307 13.53 -19.68 -6.42
CA GLU A 307 14.75 -19.91 -5.62
C GLU A 307 15.27 -21.36 -5.71
N ARG A 308 14.38 -22.32 -6.03
CA ARG A 308 14.72 -23.74 -6.19
C ARG A 308 15.01 -24.14 -7.64
N ALA A 309 14.57 -23.34 -8.60
CA ALA A 309 14.72 -23.66 -10.02
C ALA A 309 16.20 -23.59 -10.42
N ARG A 310 16.67 -24.60 -11.16
CA ARG A 310 18.01 -24.58 -11.78
C ARG A 310 17.90 -23.91 -13.14
N ASN A 311 18.00 -22.57 -13.21
CA ASN A 311 18.22 -21.63 -14.34
C ASN A 311 17.65 -21.89 -15.76
N GLU A 312 17.22 -23.08 -16.16
CA GLU A 312 16.99 -23.47 -17.56
C GLU A 312 15.50 -23.42 -17.98
N ASP A 313 14.56 -23.30 -17.02
CA ASP A 313 13.10 -23.23 -17.29
C ASP A 313 12.41 -22.15 -16.43
N LEU A 314 12.90 -20.91 -16.43
CA LEU A 314 12.23 -19.82 -15.71
C LEU A 314 10.96 -19.36 -16.46
N PRO A 315 9.85 -19.09 -15.76
CA PRO A 315 8.68 -18.45 -16.36
C PRO A 315 9.04 -17.10 -17.02
N GLU A 316 8.30 -16.74 -18.06
CA GLU A 316 8.51 -15.47 -18.80
C GLU A 316 8.46 -14.25 -17.86
N TRP A 317 7.43 -14.16 -17.00
CA TRP A 317 7.28 -13.09 -16.02
C TRP A 317 8.50 -12.94 -15.09
N ALA A 318 9.16 -14.05 -14.74
CA ALA A 318 10.32 -14.04 -13.86
C ALA A 318 11.54 -13.47 -14.58
N THR A 319 11.73 -13.85 -15.84
CA THR A 319 12.79 -13.32 -16.71
C THR A 319 12.60 -11.82 -16.95
N GLU A 320 11.37 -11.38 -17.21
CA GLU A 320 11.05 -9.96 -17.36
C GLU A 320 11.26 -9.17 -16.07
N TRP A 321 10.86 -9.72 -14.92
CA TRP A 321 11.06 -9.10 -13.62
C TRP A 321 12.55 -8.92 -13.31
N ASP A 322 13.37 -9.95 -13.52
CA ASP A 322 14.81 -9.85 -13.32
C ASP A 322 15.46 -8.84 -14.29
N ALA A 323 15.03 -8.81 -15.55
CA ALA A 323 15.51 -7.82 -16.52
C ALA A 323 15.16 -6.38 -16.11
N LEU A 324 13.95 -6.14 -15.58
CA LEU A 324 13.54 -4.84 -15.04
C LEU A 324 14.46 -4.44 -13.88
N ARG A 325 14.69 -5.34 -12.92
CA ARG A 325 15.51 -5.08 -11.71
C ARG A 325 16.96 -4.73 -11.99
N MET A 326 17.49 -5.04 -13.17
CA MET A 326 18.85 -4.70 -13.57
C MET A 326 18.96 -3.29 -14.18
N ALA A 327 17.86 -2.64 -14.52
CA ALA A 327 17.89 -1.28 -15.06
C ALA A 327 18.21 -0.24 -13.97
N GLU A 328 18.98 0.79 -14.34
CA GLU A 328 19.43 1.84 -13.41
C GLU A 328 18.26 2.63 -12.80
N SER A 329 17.32 3.02 -13.66
CA SER A 329 16.13 3.80 -13.29
C SER A 329 15.30 3.13 -12.19
N THR A 330 15.30 1.80 -12.07
CA THR A 330 14.53 1.06 -11.07
C THR A 330 15.00 1.24 -9.62
N ARG A 331 16.10 1.96 -9.37
CA ARG A 331 16.42 2.43 -8.01
C ARG A 331 15.42 3.44 -7.48
N TRP A 332 14.76 4.16 -8.38
CA TRP A 332 13.71 5.14 -8.08
C TRP A 332 12.32 4.52 -8.06
N LEU A 333 12.19 3.22 -8.33
CA LEU A 333 10.91 2.51 -8.32
C LEU A 333 10.79 1.59 -7.10
N ALA A 334 9.63 1.64 -6.45
CA ALA A 334 9.22 0.71 -5.40
C ALA A 334 7.86 0.09 -5.76
N VAL A 335 7.71 -1.21 -5.53
CA VAL A 335 6.48 -1.95 -5.87
C VAL A 335 5.86 -2.56 -4.62
N ALA A 336 4.60 -2.26 -4.36
CA ALA A 336 3.83 -2.76 -3.22
C ALA A 336 2.81 -3.81 -3.64
N LEU A 337 2.84 -4.95 -2.93
CA LEU A 337 1.94 -6.07 -3.15
C LEU A 337 1.14 -6.35 -1.88
N ASN A 338 -0.05 -6.94 -2.08
CA ASN A 338 -1.05 -7.29 -1.07
C ASN A 338 -1.86 -6.08 -0.61
N ARG A 339 -3.13 -6.05 -1.05
CA ARG A 339 -4.05 -4.96 -0.78
C ARG A 339 -4.44 -4.91 0.70
N VAL A 340 -4.68 -3.72 1.23
CA VAL A 340 -5.04 -3.49 2.63
C VAL A 340 -6.54 -3.35 2.80
N ALA A 341 -7.09 -3.96 3.85
CA ALA A 341 -8.48 -3.79 4.23
C ALA A 341 -8.72 -2.38 4.82
N LEU A 342 -9.42 -1.55 4.07
CA LEU A 342 -9.73 -0.17 4.42
C LEU A 342 -11.12 -0.01 5.06
N HIS A 343 -12.03 -0.93 4.76
CA HIS A 343 -13.36 -0.97 5.36
C HIS A 343 -13.94 -2.38 5.28
N ALA A 344 -14.73 -2.77 6.26
CA ALA A 344 -15.49 -4.01 6.21
C ALA A 344 -16.86 -3.77 6.84
N GLU A 345 -17.92 -4.24 6.18
CA GLU A 345 -19.30 -4.10 6.63
C GLU A 345 -20.19 -5.22 6.10
N GLY A 346 -21.45 -5.24 6.57
CA GLY A 346 -22.46 -6.17 6.11
C GLY A 346 -22.37 -7.57 6.71
N ALA A 347 -23.25 -8.45 6.23
CA ALA A 347 -23.32 -9.87 6.58
C ALA A 347 -24.00 -10.66 5.45
N GLY A 348 -23.73 -11.96 5.36
CA GLY A 348 -24.31 -12.82 4.31
C GLY A 348 -23.93 -12.32 2.92
N VAL A 349 -24.89 -12.29 2.00
CA VAL A 349 -24.68 -11.83 0.61
C VAL A 349 -24.21 -10.37 0.49
N ALA A 350 -24.49 -9.55 1.50
CA ALA A 350 -24.11 -8.15 1.55
C ALA A 350 -22.77 -7.92 2.25
N GLN A 351 -22.12 -8.96 2.77
CA GLN A 351 -20.80 -8.82 3.38
C GLN A 351 -19.80 -8.34 2.34
N ARG A 352 -19.06 -7.28 2.66
CA ARG A 352 -18.06 -6.70 1.77
C ARG A 352 -16.87 -6.17 2.56
N THR A 353 -15.72 -6.22 1.90
CA THR A 353 -14.48 -5.57 2.33
C THR A 353 -14.02 -4.67 1.21
N VAL A 354 -13.63 -3.44 1.54
CA VAL A 354 -12.95 -2.54 0.62
C VAL A 354 -11.47 -2.74 0.78
N PHE A 355 -10.83 -3.25 -0.27
CA PHE A 355 -9.38 -3.37 -0.35
C PHE A 355 -8.81 -2.20 -1.15
N GLY A 356 -7.82 -1.51 -0.58
CA GLY A 356 -7.02 -0.51 -1.30
C GLY A 356 -5.63 -1.05 -1.61
N SER A 357 -4.97 -0.47 -2.62
CA SER A 357 -3.60 -0.86 -2.99
C SER A 357 -2.65 -0.86 -1.78
N GLY A 358 -1.65 -1.75 -1.80
CA GLY A 358 -0.61 -1.83 -0.77
C GLY A 358 0.20 -0.53 -0.62
N VAL A 359 0.20 0.31 -1.65
CA VAL A 359 0.80 1.66 -1.65
C VAL A 359 0.29 2.50 -0.47
N TRP A 360 -1.00 2.42 -0.13
CA TRP A 360 -1.56 3.15 1.01
C TRP A 360 -0.92 2.74 2.33
N ALA A 361 -0.53 1.48 2.48
CA ALA A 361 0.18 0.99 3.66
C ALA A 361 1.57 1.59 3.76
N VAL A 362 2.33 1.54 2.65
CA VAL A 362 3.70 2.05 2.57
C VAL A 362 3.71 3.55 2.85
N ALA A 363 2.82 4.29 2.18
CA ALA A 363 2.66 5.72 2.39
C ALA A 363 2.32 6.00 3.87
N ALA A 364 1.27 5.38 4.44
CA ALA A 364 0.88 5.61 5.83
C ALA A 364 2.00 5.27 6.84
N MET A 365 2.77 4.21 6.59
CA MET A 365 3.92 3.84 7.43
C MET A 365 5.04 4.89 7.36
N LEU A 366 5.36 5.42 6.18
CA LEU A 366 6.34 6.50 6.02
C LEU A 366 5.89 7.77 6.75
N ALA A 367 4.59 8.09 6.75
CA ALA A 367 4.03 9.24 7.48
C ALA A 367 4.17 9.04 8.97
N ALA A 368 3.78 7.85 9.44
CA ALA A 368 3.88 7.50 10.84
C ALA A 368 5.33 7.54 11.33
N SER A 369 6.28 7.11 10.50
CA SER A 369 7.72 7.24 10.76
C SER A 369 8.12 8.71 10.87
N PHE A 370 7.80 9.53 9.87
CA PHE A 370 8.16 10.94 9.85
C PHE A 370 7.58 11.70 11.05
N ARG A 371 6.29 11.49 11.34
CA ARG A 371 5.62 12.04 12.54
C ARG A 371 6.32 11.63 13.85
N ALA A 372 6.91 10.44 13.90
CA ALA A 372 7.55 9.93 15.12
C ALA A 372 9.03 10.33 15.25
N THR A 373 9.74 10.53 14.15
CA THR A 373 11.22 10.67 14.17
C THR A 373 11.78 11.78 13.30
N GLY A 374 10.97 12.45 12.47
CA GLY A 374 11.45 13.36 11.43
C GLY A 374 12.12 12.68 10.23
N GLY A 375 12.13 11.34 10.18
CA GLY A 375 12.72 10.55 9.10
C GLY A 375 11.85 9.38 8.68
N PHE A 376 12.29 8.62 7.68
CA PHE A 376 11.46 7.62 7.00
C PHE A 376 11.87 6.16 7.28
N ALA A 377 12.86 5.94 8.15
CA ALA A 377 13.41 4.60 8.38
C ALA A 377 12.60 3.73 9.35
N ARG A 378 11.73 4.31 10.18
CA ARG A 378 11.01 3.58 11.23
C ARG A 378 9.72 2.94 10.70
N ILE A 379 9.88 2.06 9.72
CA ILE A 379 8.76 1.43 8.99
C ILE A 379 8.77 -0.11 9.02
N PHE A 380 9.70 -0.73 9.77
CA PHE A 380 9.76 -2.19 9.93
C PHE A 380 9.60 -2.64 11.38
N GLY A 381 9.30 -3.93 11.55
CA GLY A 381 9.13 -4.56 12.85
C GLY A 381 8.03 -3.91 13.68
N LYS A 382 8.06 -4.14 15.00
CA LYS A 382 7.03 -3.61 15.92
C LYS A 382 7.01 -2.08 16.00
N ALA A 383 8.14 -1.42 15.76
CA ALA A 383 8.25 0.03 15.85
C ALA A 383 7.61 0.76 14.65
N GLY A 384 7.56 0.09 13.49
CA GLY A 384 6.96 0.58 12.25
C GLY A 384 5.64 -0.10 11.87
N SER A 385 5.12 -1.02 12.70
CA SER A 385 3.82 -1.65 12.46
C SER A 385 2.67 -0.65 12.61
N LEU A 386 1.65 -0.80 11.77
CA LEU A 386 0.52 0.12 11.72
C LEU A 386 -0.80 -0.64 11.79
N ARG A 387 -1.77 -0.14 12.57
CA ARG A 387 -3.13 -0.71 12.61
C ARG A 387 -3.84 -0.40 11.29
N ALA A 388 -4.32 -1.42 10.59
CA ALA A 388 -5.17 -1.22 9.41
C ALA A 388 -6.54 -0.64 9.80
N PRO A 389 -7.20 0.12 8.91
CA PRO A 389 -8.54 0.66 9.17
C PRO A 389 -9.61 -0.42 9.37
N ALA A 390 -9.41 -1.60 8.77
CA ALA A 390 -10.30 -2.75 8.92
C ALA A 390 -9.51 -4.07 8.88
N SER A 391 -10.22 -5.15 9.17
CA SER A 391 -9.76 -6.53 8.98
C SER A 391 -10.87 -7.34 8.35
N HIS A 392 -10.52 -8.37 7.60
CA HIS A 392 -11.47 -9.33 7.04
C HIS A 392 -11.12 -10.75 7.46
N THR A 393 -12.05 -11.68 7.26
CA THR A 393 -11.83 -13.10 7.53
C THR A 393 -11.69 -13.83 6.21
N MET A 394 -10.59 -14.55 6.05
CA MET A 394 -10.29 -15.34 4.85
C MET A 394 -11.37 -16.41 4.64
N GLY A 395 -11.98 -16.43 3.45
CA GLY A 395 -13.11 -17.30 3.16
C GLY A 395 -12.75 -18.71 2.68
N ALA A 396 -11.51 -18.92 2.21
CA ALA A 396 -11.07 -20.19 1.65
C ALA A 396 -9.54 -20.35 1.73
N GLY A 397 -9.04 -21.52 1.35
CA GLY A 397 -7.62 -21.81 1.25
C GLY A 397 -6.95 -22.18 2.58
N ARG A 398 -5.62 -22.24 2.57
CA ARG A 398 -4.79 -22.67 3.71
C ARG A 398 -5.03 -21.86 4.98
N TYR A 399 -5.47 -20.61 4.82
CA TYR A 399 -5.67 -19.66 5.91
C TYR A 399 -7.14 -19.33 6.17
N ALA A 400 -8.08 -20.20 5.75
CA ALA A 400 -9.49 -20.05 6.08
C ALA A 400 -9.72 -19.72 7.56
N ASP A 401 -10.72 -18.88 7.83
CA ASP A 401 -11.09 -18.37 9.16
C ASP A 401 -10.04 -17.48 9.86
N THR A 402 -8.90 -17.21 9.22
CA THR A 402 -7.91 -16.29 9.77
C THR A 402 -8.35 -14.85 9.52
N ALA A 403 -8.31 -14.03 10.57
CA ALA A 403 -8.49 -12.58 10.41
C ALA A 403 -7.18 -11.95 9.91
N ALA A 404 -7.27 -11.14 8.86
CA ALA A 404 -6.13 -10.45 8.27
C ALA A 404 -6.47 -8.97 7.99
N PRO A 405 -5.49 -8.06 8.14
CA PRO A 405 -5.61 -6.65 7.74
C PRO A 405 -5.33 -6.45 6.24
N THR A 406 -4.90 -7.49 5.55
CA THR A 406 -4.56 -7.54 4.13
C THR A 406 -5.39 -8.59 3.42
N GLU A 407 -5.57 -8.47 2.10
CA GLU A 407 -6.38 -9.39 1.32
C GLU A 407 -5.87 -10.82 1.35
N ALA A 408 -4.58 -11.03 1.09
CA ALA A 408 -3.91 -12.29 1.32
C ALA A 408 -3.21 -12.26 2.69
N PHE A 409 -3.07 -13.42 3.33
CA PHE A 409 -2.28 -13.54 4.55
C PHE A 409 -0.82 -13.83 4.21
N TYR A 410 0.06 -12.85 4.44
CA TYR A 410 1.51 -13.03 4.36
C TYR A 410 2.12 -12.97 5.76
N ALA A 411 2.77 -14.07 6.15
CA ALA A 411 3.62 -14.14 7.33
C ALA A 411 5.01 -13.57 7.02
N ILE A 412 5.90 -13.57 8.02
CA ILE A 412 7.25 -13.01 7.92
C ILE A 412 8.06 -13.60 6.75
N GLN A 413 8.09 -14.93 6.61
CA GLN A 413 8.89 -15.59 5.56
C GLN A 413 8.45 -15.20 4.13
N PRO A 414 7.15 -15.24 3.76
CA PRO A 414 6.68 -14.66 2.50
C PRO A 414 7.12 -13.21 2.27
N CYS A 415 7.02 -12.35 3.29
CA CYS A 415 7.44 -10.95 3.19
C CYS A 415 8.95 -10.81 2.98
N GLU A 416 9.77 -11.64 3.63
CA GLU A 416 11.22 -11.68 3.42
C GLU A 416 11.58 -12.09 1.99
N LEU A 417 10.91 -13.11 1.47
CA LEU A 417 11.12 -13.59 0.11
C LEU A 417 10.76 -12.53 -0.94
N LEU A 418 9.62 -11.86 -0.79
CA LEU A 418 9.22 -10.74 -1.65
C LEU A 418 10.21 -9.57 -1.55
N ALA A 419 10.65 -9.23 -0.34
CA ALA A 419 11.61 -8.15 -0.10
C ALA A 419 12.99 -8.39 -0.73
N LYS A 420 13.47 -9.64 -0.76
CA LYS A 420 14.70 -10.03 -1.51
C LYS A 420 14.56 -9.79 -3.01
N ASN A 421 13.33 -9.84 -3.52
CA ASN A 421 13.00 -9.67 -4.93
C ASN A 421 12.54 -8.25 -5.28
N GLY A 422 12.78 -7.26 -4.41
CA GLY A 422 12.46 -5.85 -4.68
C GLY A 422 10.98 -5.50 -4.51
N ILE A 423 10.21 -6.33 -3.78
CA ILE A 423 8.75 -6.16 -3.62
C ILE A 423 8.43 -5.92 -2.14
N PHE A 424 7.63 -4.89 -1.87
CA PHE A 424 7.01 -4.67 -0.56
C PHE A 424 5.83 -5.64 -0.39
N GLY A 425 6.08 -6.81 0.17
CA GLY A 425 5.02 -7.70 0.62
C GLY A 425 4.41 -7.20 1.93
N ILE A 426 3.22 -6.58 1.89
CA ILE A 426 2.53 -6.15 3.11
C ILE A 426 2.00 -7.39 3.84
N GLY A 427 2.44 -7.59 5.08
CA GLY A 427 2.10 -8.76 5.88
C GLY A 427 1.44 -8.42 7.20
N SER A 428 1.19 -9.45 8.00
CA SER A 428 0.68 -9.32 9.36
C SER A 428 1.00 -10.55 10.21
N ALA A 429 0.92 -10.38 11.53
CA ALA A 429 0.80 -11.54 12.42
C ALA A 429 -0.58 -12.20 12.25
N ARG A 430 -0.66 -13.51 12.46
CA ARG A 430 -1.92 -14.26 12.35
C ARG A 430 -2.98 -13.71 13.30
N ASN A 431 -4.20 -13.51 12.81
CA ASN A 431 -5.32 -12.96 13.60
C ASN A 431 -5.02 -11.57 14.20
N SER A 432 -4.27 -10.75 13.47
CA SER A 432 -3.91 -9.39 13.86
C SER A 432 -4.59 -8.37 12.96
N ASP A 433 -4.73 -7.15 13.46
CA ASP A 433 -5.08 -5.96 12.68
C ASP A 433 -3.86 -5.08 12.37
N GLN A 434 -2.66 -5.55 12.70
CA GLN A 434 -1.40 -4.84 12.47
C GLN A 434 -0.79 -5.24 11.14
N LEU A 435 -0.57 -4.24 10.29
CA LEU A 435 0.25 -4.30 9.10
C LEU A 435 1.73 -4.31 9.50
N ALA A 436 2.52 -5.11 8.80
CA ALA A 436 3.96 -5.22 9.00
C ALA A 436 4.71 -5.24 7.68
N LEU A 437 5.89 -4.61 7.70
CA LEU A 437 6.92 -4.71 6.67
C LEU A 437 8.19 -5.28 7.26
N ILE A 438 8.95 -6.00 6.44
CA ILE A 438 10.26 -6.53 6.82
C ILE A 438 11.41 -5.66 6.30
N LYS A 439 11.27 -5.12 5.08
CA LYS A 439 12.28 -4.27 4.43
C LYS A 439 11.60 -3.32 3.43
N ALA A 440 12.25 -2.20 3.12
CA ALA A 440 11.80 -1.24 2.12
C ALA A 440 12.73 -1.23 0.92
N SER A 441 12.73 -2.33 0.18
CA SER A 441 13.55 -2.48 -1.02
C SER A 441 12.94 -1.67 -2.17
N CYS A 442 13.76 -0.91 -2.89
CA CYS A 442 13.42 -0.55 -4.27
C CYS A 442 13.49 -1.79 -5.18
N VAL A 443 12.98 -1.68 -6.40
CA VAL A 443 12.96 -2.78 -7.37
C VAL A 443 14.38 -3.24 -7.73
N ARG A 444 15.31 -2.28 -7.85
CA ARG A 444 16.72 -2.55 -8.21
C ARG A 444 17.31 -3.77 -7.48
N GLY A 445 17.80 -4.72 -8.26
CA GLY A 445 18.40 -5.98 -7.79
C GLY A 445 19.93 -5.99 -7.70
N ALA A 446 20.61 -4.87 -7.99
CA ALA A 446 22.06 -4.77 -7.97
C ALA A 446 22.64 -4.54 -6.56
N ALA A 447 23.94 -4.77 -6.38
CA ALA A 447 24.62 -4.69 -5.08
C ALA A 447 24.65 -3.28 -4.47
N ASP A 448 24.47 -2.25 -5.29
CA ASP A 448 24.38 -0.84 -4.90
C ASP A 448 22.92 -0.38 -4.67
N ALA A 449 21.96 -1.32 -4.59
CA ALA A 449 20.59 -1.01 -4.26
C ALA A 449 20.50 -0.47 -2.82
N VAL A 450 19.87 0.68 -2.68
CA VAL A 450 19.57 1.32 -1.39
C VAL A 450 18.07 1.18 -1.09
N PRO A 451 17.65 1.19 0.19
CA PRO A 451 16.24 1.12 0.52
C PRO A 451 15.52 2.43 0.19
N LEU A 452 14.20 2.37 0.04
CA LEU A 452 13.35 3.52 -0.31
C LEU A 452 13.59 4.77 0.57
N PRO A 453 13.70 4.68 1.91
CA PRO A 453 14.03 5.85 2.74
C PRO A 453 15.35 6.54 2.37
N ALA A 454 16.38 5.77 2.00
CA ALA A 454 17.64 6.32 1.52
C ALA A 454 17.48 6.97 0.14
N GLN A 455 16.71 6.35 -0.76
CA GLN A 455 16.47 6.92 -2.09
C GLN A 455 15.63 8.21 -2.04
N ILE A 456 14.63 8.28 -1.16
CA ILE A 456 13.89 9.52 -0.87
C ILE A 456 14.89 10.59 -0.44
N LEU A 457 15.79 10.27 0.49
CA LEU A 457 16.80 11.22 0.94
C LEU A 457 17.77 11.64 -0.18
N THR A 458 18.18 10.72 -1.05
CA THR A 458 19.00 11.04 -2.24
C THR A 458 18.33 12.10 -3.10
N GLY A 459 17.06 11.89 -3.50
CA GLY A 459 16.32 12.85 -4.31
C GLY A 459 16.21 14.22 -3.65
N ARG A 460 15.86 14.23 -2.35
CA ARG A 460 15.77 15.45 -1.53
C ARG A 460 17.07 16.22 -1.49
N VAL A 461 18.20 15.55 -1.21
CA VAL A 461 19.51 16.19 -1.13
C VAL A 461 19.92 16.79 -2.48
N VAL A 462 19.69 16.07 -3.59
CA VAL A 462 20.08 16.56 -4.93
C VAL A 462 19.27 17.80 -5.32
N ARG A 463 17.94 17.77 -5.14
CA ARG A 463 17.09 18.94 -5.42
C ARG A 463 17.41 20.12 -4.51
N PHE A 464 17.57 19.86 -3.21
CA PHE A 464 18.01 20.87 -2.24
C PHE A 464 19.35 21.49 -2.66
N ALA A 465 20.33 20.68 -3.06
CA ALA A 465 21.65 21.17 -3.45
C ALA A 465 21.60 22.02 -4.72
N SER A 466 20.79 21.64 -5.71
CA SER A 466 20.52 22.45 -6.91
C SER A 466 19.90 23.81 -6.56
N TRP A 467 18.92 23.81 -5.65
CA TRP A 467 18.27 25.01 -5.15
C TRP A 467 19.22 25.94 -4.39
N VAL A 468 20.05 25.41 -3.47
CA VAL A 468 21.05 26.21 -2.74
C VAL A 468 22.13 26.75 -3.68
N LYS A 469 22.58 25.92 -4.63
CA LYS A 469 23.56 26.34 -5.65
C LYS A 469 23.08 27.58 -6.41
N ALA A 470 21.80 27.68 -6.74
CA ALA A 470 21.24 28.84 -7.43
C ALA A 470 21.31 30.14 -6.60
N GLN A 471 21.50 30.04 -5.28
CA GLN A 471 21.60 31.17 -4.36
C GLN A 471 23.05 31.54 -3.99
N LEU A 472 24.04 30.77 -4.47
CA LEU A 472 25.44 31.06 -4.17
C LEU A 472 25.89 32.37 -4.82
N PRO A 473 26.55 33.27 -4.06
CA PRO A 473 27.17 34.45 -4.65
C PRO A 473 28.25 34.03 -5.66
N GLU A 474 28.27 34.73 -6.80
CA GLU A 474 29.30 34.52 -7.82
C GLU A 474 30.70 34.71 -7.24
N GLY A 475 31.60 33.76 -7.50
CA GLY A 475 32.98 33.81 -7.03
C GLY A 475 33.15 33.51 -5.53
N CYS A 476 32.13 33.00 -4.84
CA CYS A 476 32.26 32.64 -3.42
C CYS A 476 33.30 31.53 -3.20
N ASP A 477 33.97 31.58 -2.05
CA ASP A 477 34.94 30.57 -1.63
C ASP A 477 34.26 29.34 -0.99
N SER A 478 35.03 28.27 -0.77
CA SER A 478 34.52 27.03 -0.16
C SER A 478 33.91 27.27 1.22
N LYS A 479 34.43 28.22 2.00
CA LYS A 479 33.91 28.52 3.33
C LYS A 479 32.52 29.13 3.23
N THR A 480 32.37 30.16 2.40
CA THR A 480 31.08 30.83 2.19
C THR A 480 30.05 29.86 1.62
N ALA A 481 30.44 29.05 0.62
CA ALA A 481 29.56 28.02 0.07
C ALA A 481 29.13 27.01 1.16
N ASN A 482 30.08 26.51 1.96
CA ASN A 482 29.77 25.61 3.07
C ASN A 482 28.80 26.22 4.08
N ASP A 483 29.04 27.46 4.51
CA ASP A 483 28.21 28.13 5.51
C ASP A 483 26.76 28.31 5.01
N ILE A 484 26.57 28.64 3.74
CA ILE A 484 25.25 28.74 3.10
C ILE A 484 24.56 27.36 3.07
N PHE A 485 25.26 26.32 2.61
CA PHE A 485 24.70 24.96 2.56
C PHE A 485 24.33 24.41 3.94
N VAL A 486 25.19 24.59 4.93
CA VAL A 486 24.93 24.15 6.32
C VAL A 486 23.74 24.89 6.90
N SER A 487 23.68 26.21 6.73
CA SER A 487 22.55 27.02 7.22
C SER A 487 21.25 26.60 6.56
N ALA A 488 21.21 26.49 5.23
CA ALA A 488 20.03 26.06 4.49
C ALA A 488 19.58 24.65 4.88
N ALA A 489 20.52 23.72 5.09
CA ALA A 489 20.21 22.34 5.44
C ALA A 489 19.58 22.24 6.83
N SER A 490 20.02 23.06 7.78
CA SER A 490 19.44 23.12 9.14
C SER A 490 18.00 23.65 9.16
N VAL A 491 17.58 24.39 8.15
CA VAL A 491 16.22 24.95 8.07
C VAL A 491 15.30 24.02 7.27
N PHE A 492 15.71 23.62 6.07
CA PHE A 492 14.80 22.96 5.14
C PHE A 492 14.93 21.43 5.08
N LEU A 493 16.15 20.90 5.21
CA LEU A 493 16.38 19.48 4.98
C LEU A 493 16.33 18.67 6.29
N PHE A 494 16.98 19.18 7.33
CA PHE A 494 17.19 18.50 8.61
C PHE A 494 16.90 19.39 9.84
N PRO A 495 15.74 20.07 9.92
CA PRO A 495 15.39 20.91 11.07
C PRO A 495 15.42 20.11 12.37
N GLY A 496 16.29 20.53 13.30
CA GLY A 496 16.48 19.89 14.60
C GLY A 496 17.12 18.50 14.56
N GLN A 497 17.74 18.12 13.43
CA GLN A 497 18.37 16.81 13.20
C GLN A 497 19.86 16.92 12.86
N GLU A 498 20.51 18.03 13.20
CA GLU A 498 21.90 18.36 12.80
C GLU A 498 22.94 17.38 13.39
N ALA A 499 22.60 16.72 14.50
CA ALA A 499 23.43 15.67 15.09
C ALA A 499 23.28 14.32 14.35
N ALA A 500 22.17 14.11 13.65
CA ALA A 500 21.82 12.86 12.98
C ALA A 500 22.06 12.92 11.46
N ALA A 501 22.09 14.10 10.86
CA ALA A 501 22.39 14.31 9.45
C ALA A 501 23.03 15.68 9.19
N HIS A 502 23.85 15.78 8.14
CA HIS A 502 24.48 17.03 7.75
C HIS A 502 24.76 17.09 6.24
N VAL A 503 24.84 18.33 5.73
CA VAL A 503 25.31 18.64 4.38
C VAL A 503 26.53 19.54 4.49
N ARG A 504 27.53 19.28 3.65
CA ARG A 504 28.72 20.13 3.48
C ARG A 504 28.93 20.41 2.01
N ALA A 505 29.53 21.56 1.74
CA ALA A 505 29.86 21.98 0.38
C ALA A 505 31.28 22.54 0.32
N ALA A 506 31.96 22.33 -0.80
CA ALA A 506 33.24 22.97 -1.07
C ALA A 506 33.34 23.31 -2.55
N THR A 507 33.77 24.52 -2.87
CA THR A 507 34.04 24.90 -4.25
C THR A 507 35.33 24.23 -4.72
N THR A 508 35.33 23.70 -5.93
CA THR A 508 36.47 22.97 -6.52
C THR A 508 36.50 23.20 -8.02
N ASN A 509 37.63 22.89 -8.66
CA ASN A 509 37.72 22.79 -10.12
C ASN A 509 37.83 21.32 -10.51
N ILE A 510 37.01 20.88 -11.47
CA ILE A 510 37.03 19.55 -12.06
C ILE A 510 37.19 19.75 -13.55
N ASP A 511 38.28 19.21 -14.13
CA ASP A 511 38.59 19.34 -15.56
C ASP A 511 38.59 20.79 -16.09
N GLY A 512 39.00 21.74 -15.25
CA GLY A 512 39.06 23.17 -15.59
C GLY A 512 37.73 23.92 -15.44
N GLU A 513 36.66 23.23 -15.04
CA GLU A 513 35.36 23.81 -14.77
C GLU A 513 35.10 23.90 -13.26
N ALA A 514 34.61 25.05 -12.83
CA ALA A 514 34.23 25.30 -11.46
C ALA A 514 33.02 24.47 -11.06
N HIS A 515 33.06 23.89 -9.87
CA HIS A 515 32.00 23.07 -9.30
C HIS A 515 31.84 23.36 -7.80
N VAL A 516 30.66 23.10 -7.26
CA VAL A 516 30.48 22.89 -5.82
C VAL A 516 30.35 21.39 -5.57
N MET A 517 31.30 20.84 -4.81
CA MET A 517 31.27 19.46 -4.35
C MET A 517 30.38 19.40 -3.12
N VAL A 518 29.23 18.72 -3.25
CA VAL A 518 28.27 18.56 -2.16
C VAL A 518 28.46 17.18 -1.55
N ARG A 519 28.49 17.11 -0.22
CA ARG A 519 28.52 15.87 0.55
C ARG A 519 27.39 15.88 1.57
N ALA A 520 26.59 14.83 1.58
CA ALA A 520 25.54 14.65 2.58
C ALA A 520 25.70 13.31 3.27
N ALA A 521 25.51 13.31 4.59
CA ALA A 521 25.54 12.09 5.39
C ALA A 521 24.40 12.08 6.40
N ALA A 522 23.84 10.90 6.66
CA ALA A 522 22.76 10.71 7.62
C ALA A 522 22.85 9.35 8.34
N ASN A 523 22.38 9.34 9.58
CA ASN A 523 22.30 8.14 10.41
C ASN A 523 21.26 7.15 9.84
N PRO A 524 21.47 5.82 10.00
CA PRO A 524 20.47 4.80 9.72
C PRO A 524 19.05 5.05 10.24
N ALA A 525 18.89 5.80 11.35
CA ALA A 525 17.58 6.17 11.87
C ALA A 525 16.76 7.08 10.93
N ILE A 526 17.39 7.71 9.94
CA ILE A 526 16.75 8.57 8.94
C ILE A 526 16.57 7.83 7.62
N ALA A 527 17.61 7.11 7.17
CA ALA A 527 17.71 6.51 5.83
C ALA A 527 17.65 4.97 5.79
N SER A 528 17.43 4.30 6.92
CA SER A 528 17.49 2.83 7.12
C SER A 528 18.86 2.18 6.98
N ILE A 529 19.84 2.89 6.41
CA ILE A 529 21.23 2.47 6.26
C ILE A 529 22.17 3.64 6.60
N PRO A 530 23.46 3.40 6.88
CA PRO A 530 24.45 4.47 6.87
C PRO A 530 24.41 5.13 5.50
N PHE A 531 24.04 6.41 5.46
CA PHE A 531 23.84 7.15 4.23
C PHE A 531 24.98 8.13 4.06
N GLU A 532 25.65 8.06 2.90
CA GLU A 532 26.64 9.03 2.48
C GLU A 532 26.58 9.15 0.96
N ILE A 533 26.44 10.38 0.46
CA ILE A 533 26.52 10.68 -0.98
C ILE A 533 27.42 11.89 -1.20
N ALA A 534 28.13 11.89 -2.32
CA ALA A 534 28.95 13.00 -2.76
C ALA A 534 28.79 13.18 -4.26
N PHE A 535 28.54 14.42 -4.70
CA PHE A 535 28.38 14.72 -6.12
C PHE A 535 28.78 16.17 -6.41
N PRO A 536 29.36 16.44 -7.59
CA PRO A 536 29.67 17.78 -8.03
C PRO A 536 28.46 18.43 -8.70
N LEU A 537 28.29 19.74 -8.52
CA LEU A 537 27.36 20.57 -9.29
C LEU A 537 28.13 21.68 -10.01
N PRO A 538 27.97 21.85 -11.33
CA PRO A 538 28.76 22.81 -12.11
C PRO A 538 28.40 24.25 -11.75
N LEU A 539 29.40 25.08 -11.48
CA LEU A 539 29.25 26.51 -11.23
C LEU A 539 29.47 27.26 -12.55
N GLY A 540 28.55 28.15 -12.92
CA GLY A 540 28.63 28.93 -14.17
C GLY A 540 29.65 30.08 -14.12
N TRP A 541 30.58 30.06 -13.16
CA TRP A 541 31.51 31.13 -12.84
C TRP A 541 32.81 30.54 -12.28
N SER A 542 33.92 31.28 -12.31
CA SER A 542 35.23 30.77 -11.90
C SER A 542 35.40 30.71 -10.38
N VAL A 543 35.96 29.61 -9.90
CA VAL A 543 36.28 29.43 -8.47
C VAL A 543 37.75 29.80 -8.23
N PRO A 544 38.08 30.51 -7.12
CA PRO A 544 39.46 30.77 -6.75
C PRO A 544 40.28 29.47 -6.70
N ALA A 545 41.50 29.48 -7.24
CA ALA A 545 42.38 28.32 -7.11
C ALA A 545 42.53 27.96 -5.62
N PRO A 546 42.48 26.68 -5.23
CA PRO A 546 42.61 26.31 -3.83
C PRO A 546 43.92 26.89 -3.31
N GLU A 547 43.84 27.70 -2.24
CA GLU A 547 45.04 28.11 -1.51
C GLU A 547 45.76 26.83 -1.12
N GLN A 548 46.97 26.65 -1.65
CA GLN A 548 47.84 25.56 -1.21
C GLN A 548 48.05 25.77 0.29
N SER A 549 47.37 24.95 1.10
CA SER A 549 47.64 24.86 2.52
C SER A 549 49.12 24.51 2.67
N ALA A 550 49.92 25.48 3.10
CA ALA A 550 51.32 25.33 3.43
C ALA A 550 51.46 24.47 4.69
N GLU A 551 51.14 23.18 4.58
CA GLU A 551 51.34 22.18 5.63
C GLU A 551 51.61 20.81 4.96
N GLU A 552 52.58 20.79 4.07
CA GLU A 552 53.25 19.54 3.66
C GLU A 552 54.77 19.79 3.61
N SER A 553 55.34 20.11 4.78
CA SER A 553 56.79 20.04 4.99
C SER A 553 57.08 19.16 6.21
N ALA A 554 57.29 17.87 5.94
CA ALA A 554 58.30 16.99 6.56
C ALA A 554 57.85 15.53 6.54
N ALA A 555 58.02 14.86 5.40
CA ALA A 555 58.20 13.41 5.43
C ALA A 555 59.62 13.10 5.93
N PRO A 556 59.83 12.26 6.95
CA PRO A 556 61.16 11.84 7.37
C PRO A 556 61.72 10.85 6.34
N LYS A 557 62.98 11.07 5.94
CA LYS A 557 63.75 10.13 5.11
C LYS A 557 63.96 8.80 5.86
N PRO A 558 63.93 7.65 5.18
CA PRO A 558 64.28 6.37 5.79
C PRO A 558 65.80 6.29 5.96
N ASP A 559 66.25 6.10 7.20
CA ASP A 559 67.64 5.80 7.51
C ASP A 559 67.92 4.34 7.15
N ALA A 560 69.07 4.13 6.50
CA ALA A 560 69.59 2.82 6.12
C ALA A 560 70.50 2.28 7.24
N GLY A 561 70.33 1.00 7.59
CA GLY A 561 71.13 0.26 8.56
C GLY A 561 70.23 -0.53 9.51
N ASP A 562 70.34 -1.83 9.72
CA ASP A 562 71.47 -2.73 9.50
C ASP A 562 70.91 -4.14 9.27
N ALA A 563 71.56 -4.87 8.37
CA ALA A 563 71.20 -6.25 8.07
C ALA A 563 71.85 -7.18 9.11
N ALA A 564 71.03 -7.98 9.79
CA ALA A 564 71.49 -9.16 10.51
C ALA A 564 70.51 -10.32 10.31
N THR A 565 70.96 -11.26 9.48
CA THR A 565 70.44 -12.62 9.26
C THR A 565 70.39 -13.45 10.55
N VAL A 566 69.28 -14.17 10.78
CA VAL A 566 69.28 -15.49 11.43
C VAL A 566 68.16 -16.36 10.81
N GLU A 567 68.56 -17.49 10.24
CA GLU A 567 67.72 -18.62 9.80
C GLU A 567 67.15 -19.39 11.00
N GLY A 568 65.97 -20.03 10.86
CA GLY A 568 65.50 -20.96 11.89
C GLY A 568 64.06 -21.48 11.73
N GLU A 569 63.95 -22.59 11.00
CA GLU A 569 62.95 -23.67 10.99
C GLU A 569 61.73 -23.72 11.95
N THR A 570 60.60 -24.08 11.33
CA THR A 570 59.52 -24.99 11.77
C THR A 570 58.84 -24.82 13.14
N THR A 571 57.51 -24.71 13.14
CA THR A 571 56.61 -25.80 13.59
C THR A 571 55.15 -25.44 13.36
N ALA A 572 54.40 -26.41 12.86
CA ALA A 572 52.94 -26.39 12.85
C ALA A 572 52.43 -26.52 14.28
N ASP A 573 51.42 -25.73 14.66
CA ASP A 573 50.47 -26.22 15.63
C ASP A 573 49.06 -25.68 15.41
N LYS A 574 48.13 -26.61 15.59
CA LYS A 574 46.68 -26.53 15.41
C LYS A 574 46.10 -25.88 16.67
N LYS A 575 45.20 -24.91 16.55
CA LYS A 575 44.00 -24.81 17.41
C LYS A 575 43.06 -23.67 17.00
N ASP A 576 41.83 -24.08 16.75
CA ASP A 576 40.54 -23.50 17.15
C ASP A 576 40.29 -22.00 16.95
N GLY A 577 39.21 -21.69 16.22
CA GLY A 577 38.30 -20.66 16.70
C GLY A 577 37.55 -19.84 15.64
N VAL A 578 36.37 -20.32 15.28
CA VAL A 578 35.14 -19.54 15.05
C VAL A 578 35.06 -18.67 13.79
N GLY A 579 34.40 -19.22 12.78
CA GLY A 579 33.61 -18.44 11.83
C GLY A 579 32.30 -17.97 12.47
N LEU A 580 31.91 -16.74 12.21
CA LEU A 580 30.59 -16.20 12.56
C LEU A 580 29.72 -16.16 11.31
N SER A 581 28.87 -17.18 11.19
CA SER A 581 27.65 -17.16 10.38
C SER A 581 26.51 -16.49 11.18
N GLY A 582 25.52 -16.00 10.43
CA GLY A 582 24.45 -15.11 10.90
C GLY A 582 23.61 -15.62 12.06
N GLY A 583 23.26 -14.69 12.95
CA GLY A 583 22.27 -14.88 14.01
C GLY A 583 20.88 -14.45 13.54
N SER A 584 20.00 -15.42 13.37
CA SER A 584 18.54 -15.24 13.41
C SER A 584 18.12 -14.94 14.85
N VAL A 585 17.28 -13.93 15.06
CA VAL A 585 16.71 -13.61 16.37
C VAL A 585 15.45 -14.45 16.56
N GLY A 586 15.56 -15.47 17.41
CA GLY A 586 14.45 -16.32 17.84
C GLY A 586 13.49 -15.58 18.77
N PHE A 587 12.20 -15.73 18.49
CA PHE A 587 11.08 -15.26 19.31
C PHE A 587 10.85 -16.29 20.42
N ASP A 588 11.08 -15.92 21.68
CA ASP A 588 10.72 -16.78 22.82
C ASP A 588 9.33 -16.40 23.33
N ALA A 589 8.44 -17.39 23.33
CA ALA A 589 7.07 -17.28 23.80
C ALA A 589 6.95 -18.09 25.10
N SER A 590 6.96 -17.40 26.24
CA SER A 590 6.44 -17.96 27.48
C SER A 590 5.56 -16.96 28.22
N LEU A 591 4.28 -17.30 28.27
CA LEU A 591 3.30 -16.78 29.23
C LEU A 591 3.29 -17.74 30.43
N GLY A 592 3.35 -17.22 31.66
CA GLY A 592 3.04 -18.03 32.83
C GLY A 592 3.36 -17.45 34.21
N LYS A 593 2.39 -16.69 34.74
CA LYS A 593 1.81 -16.75 36.11
C LYS A 593 2.52 -16.17 37.36
N ASP A 594 1.63 -15.52 38.13
CA ASP A 594 1.56 -15.29 39.60
C ASP A 594 2.73 -14.47 40.17
N ASP A 595 2.58 -13.20 40.58
CA ASP A 595 1.77 -12.60 41.67
C ASP A 595 1.60 -11.07 41.46
#